data_AF-A0A6N2YHP3-F1
#
_entry.id   AF-A0A6N2YHP3-F1
#
_cell.length_a   1.000
_cell.length_b   1.000
_cell.length_c   1.000
_cell.angle_alpha   90.00
_cell.angle_beta   90.00
_cell.angle_gamma   90.00
#
_symmetry.space_group_name_H-M   'P 1'
#
loop_
_entity.id
_entity.type
_entity.pdbx_description
1 polymer ?
#
loop_
_entity_poly.entity_id
_entity_poly.type
_entity_poly.pdbx_seq_one_letter_code
_entity_poly.pdbx_strand_id
1 'polypeptide(L)'
;MNTFERELRKAVSAAGREDRARYVGRAAYLELDSGLHAKLQFVTQGIADRYGALQLSAISRTRGEIDRVTVRFEDIWGGQAPYLWRCDGKTEWYGAVPTPGDMEILARQIETFCALYEQDPRQEMCGMGY
;
A
#
# COMPACT_ATOMS: atom_id res chain seq x y z
N MET A 1 13.05 1.41 -14.23
CA MET A 1 12.12 1.10 -13.12
C MET A 1 12.90 1.17 -11.82
N ASN A 2 12.44 1.92 -10.81
CA ASN A 2 13.13 2.05 -9.53
C ASN A 2 12.80 0.88 -8.59
N THR A 3 13.60 0.63 -7.53
CA THR A 3 13.34 -0.47 -6.59
C THR A 3 11.97 -0.35 -5.93
N PHE A 4 11.54 0.86 -5.57
CA PHE A 4 10.25 1.07 -4.89
C PHE A 4 9.07 0.61 -5.75
N GLU A 5 9.06 0.97 -7.03
CA GLU A 5 8.04 0.56 -7.98
C GLU A 5 8.03 -0.97 -8.14
N ARG A 6 9.20 -1.60 -8.20
CA ARG A 6 9.30 -3.06 -8.29
C ARG A 6 8.72 -3.76 -7.05
N GLU A 7 9.02 -3.26 -5.85
CA GLU A 7 8.47 -3.85 -4.62
C GLU A 7 6.98 -3.56 -4.45
N LEU A 8 6.51 -2.37 -4.85
CA LEU A 8 5.07 -2.07 -4.91
C LEU A 8 4.35 -3.01 -5.88
N ARG A 9 4.92 -3.27 -7.06
CA ARG A 9 4.35 -4.22 -8.03
C ARG A 9 4.19 -5.61 -7.43
N LYS A 10 5.18 -6.11 -6.69
CA LYS A 10 5.08 -7.41 -6.01
C LYS A 10 3.93 -7.43 -5.00
N ALA A 11 3.82 -6.42 -4.13
CA ALA A 11 2.77 -6.35 -3.13
C ALA A 11 1.38 -6.21 -3.76
N VAL A 12 1.26 -5.41 -4.81
CA VAL A 12 0.00 -5.21 -5.55
C VAL A 12 -0.42 -6.45 -6.33
N SER A 13 0.53 -7.14 -6.97
CA SER A 13 0.26 -8.41 -7.66
C SER A 13 -0.11 -9.52 -6.67
N ALA A 14 0.52 -9.57 -5.51
CA ALA A 14 0.11 -10.49 -4.44
C ALA A 14 -1.30 -10.17 -3.91
N ALA A 15 -1.76 -8.92 -4.02
CA ALA A 15 -3.13 -8.51 -3.71
C ALA A 15 -4.12 -8.73 -4.86
N GLY A 16 -3.69 -9.23 -6.03
CA GLY A 16 -4.53 -9.45 -7.21
C GLY A 16 -5.11 -8.17 -7.82
N ARG A 17 -4.41 -7.03 -7.66
CA ARG A 17 -4.88 -5.70 -8.13
C ARG A 17 -4.02 -5.10 -9.24
N GLU A 18 -3.22 -5.91 -9.93
CA GLU A 18 -2.28 -5.43 -10.95
C GLU A 18 -2.94 -4.71 -12.12
N ASP A 19 -4.14 -5.12 -12.54
CA ASP A 19 -4.87 -4.53 -13.66
C ASP A 19 -5.33 -3.09 -13.36
N ARG A 20 -5.72 -2.86 -12.10
CA ARG A 20 -6.22 -1.57 -11.59
C ARG A 20 -5.11 -0.65 -11.06
N ALA A 21 -3.85 -1.08 -11.19
CA ALA A 21 -2.71 -0.35 -10.65
C ALA A 21 -2.06 0.59 -11.67
N ARG A 22 -1.71 1.79 -11.23
CA ARG A 22 -0.90 2.77 -11.96
C ARG A 22 0.27 3.21 -11.08
N TYR A 23 1.45 3.28 -11.65
CA TYR A 23 2.68 3.58 -10.90
C TYR A 23 3.20 4.95 -11.30
N VAL A 24 3.44 5.82 -10.32
CA VAL A 24 3.96 7.18 -10.52
C VAL A 24 5.11 7.42 -9.55
N GLY A 25 6.33 7.44 -10.09
CA GLY A 25 7.54 7.63 -9.29
C GLY A 25 7.71 6.53 -8.24
N ARG A 26 7.47 6.85 -6.97
CA ARG A 26 7.64 5.95 -5.81
C ARG A 26 6.32 5.53 -5.18
N ALA A 27 5.20 5.83 -5.84
CA ALA A 27 3.87 5.51 -5.38
C ALA A 27 3.12 4.65 -6.40
N ALA A 28 2.25 3.79 -5.89
CA ALA A 28 1.25 3.07 -6.67
C ALA A 28 -0.13 3.66 -6.37
N TYR A 29 -0.97 3.72 -7.39
CA TYR A 29 -2.35 4.17 -7.32
C TYR A 29 -3.24 3.03 -7.80
N LEU A 30 -4.14 2.57 -6.94
CA LEU A 30 -5.14 1.56 -7.25
C LEU A 30 -6.48 2.25 -7.44
N GLU A 31 -7.14 2.01 -8.56
CA GLU A 31 -8.53 2.44 -8.73
C GLU A 31 -9.45 1.54 -7.89
N LEU A 32 -10.16 2.15 -6.94
CA LEU A 32 -11.14 1.46 -6.10
C LEU A 32 -12.53 1.57 -6.71
N ASP A 33 -12.92 2.80 -7.01
CA ASP A 33 -14.25 3.16 -7.50
C ASP A 33 -14.19 4.42 -8.39
N SER A 34 -15.33 4.79 -8.99
CA SER A 34 -15.45 5.96 -9.85
C SER A 34 -15.03 7.26 -9.15
N GLY A 35 -13.75 7.62 -9.32
CA GLY A 35 -13.15 8.81 -8.72
C GLY A 35 -12.48 8.59 -7.36
N LEU A 36 -12.36 7.35 -6.90
CA LEU A 36 -11.69 6.97 -5.65
C LEU A 36 -10.47 6.09 -5.92
N HIS A 37 -9.32 6.50 -5.38
CA HIS A 37 -8.04 5.82 -5.62
C HIS A 37 -7.33 5.56 -4.29
N ALA A 38 -6.81 4.36 -4.09
CA ALA A 38 -5.87 4.09 -3.02
C ALA A 38 -4.44 4.40 -3.48
N LYS A 39 -3.72 5.24 -2.75
CA LYS A 39 -2.30 5.51 -2.94
C LYS A 39 -1.48 4.69 -1.96
N LEU A 40 -0.47 4.00 -2.47
CA LEU A 40 0.48 3.21 -1.70
C LEU A 40 1.88 3.81 -1.87
N GLN A 41 2.58 4.03 -0.77
CA GLN A 41 3.91 4.62 -0.80
C GLN A 41 4.76 4.14 0.37
N PHE A 42 5.99 3.73 0.11
CA PHE A 42 6.97 3.45 1.16
C PHE A 42 7.38 4.74 1.88
N VAL A 43 7.34 4.74 3.21
CA VAL A 43 7.64 5.92 4.05
C VAL A 43 8.70 5.64 5.10
N THR A 44 9.45 6.67 5.46
CA THR A 44 10.45 6.62 6.54
C THR A 44 9.79 6.76 7.90
N GLN A 45 10.33 6.10 8.93
CA GLN A 45 9.86 6.21 10.32
C GLN A 45 10.89 6.97 11.19
N GLY A 46 11.28 8.18 10.76
CA GLY A 46 12.21 9.04 11.50
C GLY A 46 13.69 8.84 11.22
N ILE A 47 14.09 7.81 10.47
CA ILE A 47 15.46 7.65 9.96
C ILE A 47 15.49 7.96 8.46
N ALA A 48 16.36 8.89 8.07
CA ALA A 48 16.50 9.33 6.68
C ALA A 48 16.81 8.15 5.76
N ASP A 49 16.15 8.13 4.60
CA ASP A 49 16.29 7.10 3.56
C ASP A 49 16.02 5.65 4.01
N ARG A 50 15.53 5.44 5.25
CA ARG A 50 15.17 4.13 5.82
C ARG A 50 13.65 3.95 5.85
N TYR A 51 13.15 3.19 4.89
CA TYR A 51 11.73 2.93 4.67
C TYR A 51 11.29 1.64 5.35
N GLY A 52 10.71 1.78 6.54
CA GLY A 52 10.24 0.66 7.38
C GLY A 52 8.72 0.54 7.45
N ALA A 53 7.99 1.28 6.61
CA ALA A 53 6.53 1.25 6.60
C ALA A 53 5.97 1.51 5.20
N LEU A 54 4.75 1.03 4.98
CA LEU A 54 3.93 1.32 3.82
C LEU A 54 2.78 2.22 4.24
N GLN A 55 2.71 3.41 3.65
CA GLN A 55 1.56 4.30 3.81
C GLN A 55 0.51 3.95 2.74
N LEU A 56 -0.72 3.75 3.21
CA LEU A 56 -1.92 3.58 2.42
C LEU A 56 -2.77 4.85 2.59
N SER A 57 -3.31 5.38 1.50
CA SER A 57 -4.13 6.61 1.56
C SER A 57 -5.29 6.50 0.60
N ALA A 58 -6.51 6.76 1.08
CA ALA A 58 -7.69 6.79 0.24
C ALA A 58 -7.88 8.22 -0.29
N ILE A 59 -7.88 8.40 -1.61
CA ILE A 59 -7.91 9.71 -2.26
C ILE A 59 -9.11 9.80 -3.19
N SER A 60 -10.01 10.73 -2.90
CA SER A 60 -11.10 11.10 -3.79
C SER A 60 -10.70 12.26 -4.70
N ARG A 61 -11.10 12.20 -5.98
CA ARG A 61 -10.87 13.29 -6.94
C ARG A 61 -11.55 14.60 -6.53
N THR A 62 -12.62 14.55 -5.75
CA THR A 62 -13.40 15.74 -5.37
C THR A 62 -13.06 16.26 -3.97
N ARG A 63 -12.67 15.37 -3.05
CA ARG A 63 -12.43 15.72 -1.64
C ARG A 63 -10.96 15.68 -1.20
N GLY A 64 -10.07 15.14 -2.03
CA GLY A 64 -8.67 14.92 -1.66
C GLY A 64 -8.49 13.65 -0.82
N GLU A 65 -7.51 13.66 0.09
CA GLU A 65 -7.25 12.52 0.99
C GLU A 65 -8.39 12.39 2.00
N ILE A 66 -9.09 11.26 1.95
CA ILE A 66 -10.17 10.89 2.86
C ILE A 66 -9.59 10.26 4.13
N ASP A 67 -8.61 9.37 3.95
CA ASP A 67 -8.01 8.62 5.03
C ASP A 67 -6.57 8.24 4.73
N ARG A 68 -5.79 8.00 5.79
CA ARG A 68 -4.38 7.64 5.71
C ARG A 68 -4.01 6.68 6.84
N VAL A 69 -3.55 5.49 6.46
CA VAL A 69 -3.03 4.48 7.39
C VAL A 69 -1.56 4.23 7.09
N THR A 70 -0.73 4.10 8.14
CA THR A 70 0.66 3.69 8.00
C THR A 70 0.83 2.29 8.59
N VAL A 71 1.07 1.32 7.72
CA VAL A 71 1.37 -0.06 8.10
C VAL A 71 2.87 -0.18 8.32
N ARG A 72 3.31 -0.32 9.57
CA ARG A 72 4.73 -0.55 9.85
C ARG A 72 5.05 -2.01 9.62
N PHE A 73 6.22 -2.27 9.05
CA PHE A 73 6.68 -3.65 8.84
C PHE A 73 6.87 -4.39 10.17
N GLU A 74 7.24 -3.66 11.23
CA GLU A 74 7.31 -4.16 12.59
C GLU A 74 5.94 -4.65 13.12
N ASP A 75 4.83 -4.03 12.70
CA ASP A 75 3.48 -4.41 13.17
C ASP A 75 2.99 -5.71 12.50
N ILE A 76 3.43 -6.00 11.26
CA ILE A 76 2.93 -7.14 10.47
C ILE A 76 3.87 -8.34 10.46
N TRP A 77 5.18 -8.11 10.52
CA TRP A 77 6.20 -9.16 10.45
C TRP A 77 6.90 -9.37 11.81
N GLY A 78 6.76 -8.42 12.73
CA GLY A 78 7.41 -8.49 14.05
C GLY A 78 8.94 -8.40 13.99
N GLY A 79 9.57 -8.41 15.18
CA GLY A 79 11.03 -8.56 15.33
C GLY A 79 11.88 -7.47 14.65
N GLN A 80 13.05 -7.85 14.11
CA GLN A 80 13.88 -7.00 13.24
C GLN A 80 13.28 -6.95 11.84
N ALA A 81 12.11 -6.32 11.70
CA ALA A 81 11.41 -6.26 10.43
C ALA A 81 12.31 -5.64 9.33
N PRO A 82 12.32 -6.22 8.12
CA PRO A 82 13.11 -5.68 7.03
C PRO A 82 12.65 -4.28 6.64
N TYR A 83 13.59 -3.48 6.15
CA TYR A 83 13.33 -2.15 5.65
C TYR A 83 14.08 -1.92 4.34
N LEU A 84 13.52 -1.08 3.47
CA LEU A 84 14.25 -0.59 2.31
C LEU A 84 15.16 0.54 2.76
N TRP A 85 16.45 0.48 2.45
CA TRP A 85 17.36 1.60 2.68
C TRP A 85 17.92 2.08 1.36
N ARG A 86 17.82 3.38 1.12
CA ARG A 86 18.58 4.03 0.05
C ARG A 86 19.94 4.48 0.59
N CYS A 87 21.00 3.82 0.15
CA CYS A 87 22.38 4.17 0.47
C CYS A 87 23.20 4.23 -0.83
N ASP A 88 23.99 5.29 -1.00
CA ASP A 88 24.86 5.48 -2.18
C ASP A 88 24.12 5.36 -3.54
N GLY A 89 22.91 5.93 -3.61
CA GLY A 89 22.07 5.87 -4.81
C GLY A 89 21.41 4.51 -5.08
N LYS A 90 21.77 3.45 -4.36
CA LYS A 90 21.15 2.13 -4.42
C LYS A 90 20.05 2.00 -3.38
N THR A 91 18.97 1.31 -3.73
CA THR A 91 17.85 1.04 -2.82
C THR A 91 17.63 -0.47 -2.77
N GLU A 92 17.80 -1.05 -1.59
CA GLU A 92 17.77 -2.50 -1.37
C GLU A 92 17.14 -2.82 -0.01
N TRP A 93 16.70 -4.07 0.17
CA TRP A 93 16.21 -4.57 1.45
C TRP A 93 17.39 -4.83 2.40
N TYR A 94 17.26 -4.35 3.63
CA TYR A 94 18.19 -4.61 4.72
C TYR A 94 17.47 -5.37 5.83
N GLY A 95 18.20 -6.26 6.51
CA GLY A 95 17.64 -7.20 7.48
C GLY A 95 17.19 -8.52 6.85
N ALA A 96 16.18 -9.16 7.44
CA ALA A 96 15.61 -10.41 6.93
C ALA A 96 14.76 -10.13 5.67
N VAL A 97 15.34 -10.31 4.48
CA VAL A 97 14.67 -10.02 3.20
C VAL A 97 13.28 -10.67 3.16
N PRO A 98 12.21 -9.90 2.86
CA PRO A 98 10.85 -10.41 2.91
C PRO A 98 10.67 -11.57 1.93
N THR A 99 10.14 -12.67 2.45
CA THR A 99 9.78 -13.85 1.66
C THR A 99 8.48 -13.60 0.89
N PRO A 100 8.12 -14.47 -0.08
CA PRO A 100 6.82 -14.40 -0.73
C PRO A 100 5.65 -14.39 0.27
N GLY A 101 5.72 -15.18 1.35
CA GLY A 101 4.68 -15.22 2.39
C GLY A 101 4.57 -13.90 3.17
N ASP A 102 5.69 -13.22 3.43
CA ASP A 102 5.69 -11.88 4.05
C ASP A 102 4.98 -10.86 3.16
N MET A 103 5.21 -10.95 1.85
CA MET A 103 4.54 -10.11 0.86
C MET A 103 3.03 -10.39 0.78
N GLU A 104 2.59 -11.64 1.00
CA GLU A 104 1.17 -11.98 1.09
C GLU A 104 0.50 -11.35 2.33
N ILE A 105 1.19 -11.30 3.48
CA ILE A 105 0.69 -10.61 4.67
C ILE A 105 0.50 -9.11 4.38
N LEU A 106 1.49 -8.48 3.72
CA LEU A 106 1.39 -7.08 3.31
C LEU A 106 0.26 -6.86 2.30
N ALA A 107 0.12 -7.76 1.31
CA ALA A 107 -0.95 -7.73 0.33
C ALA A 107 -2.33 -7.80 0.98
N ARG A 108 -2.50 -8.64 2.02
CA ARG A 108 -3.75 -8.71 2.78
C ARG A 108 -4.10 -7.40 3.48
N GLN A 109 -3.11 -6.66 4.00
CA GLN A 109 -3.36 -5.33 4.57
C GLN A 109 -3.82 -4.34 3.51
N ILE A 110 -3.19 -4.37 2.32
CA ILE A 110 -3.59 -3.54 1.17
C ILE A 110 -5.01 -3.87 0.75
N GLU A 111 -5.34 -5.15 0.58
CA GLU A 111 -6.67 -5.62 0.20
C GLU A 111 -7.72 -5.19 1.22
N THR A 112 -7.46 -5.43 2.51
CA THR A 112 -8.36 -5.03 3.60
C THR A 112 -8.61 -3.53 3.58
N PHE A 113 -7.57 -2.71 3.41
CA PHE A 113 -7.71 -1.27 3.30
C PHE A 113 -8.54 -0.87 2.08
N CYS A 114 -8.28 -1.47 0.91
CA CYS A 114 -9.04 -1.17 -0.32
C CYS A 114 -10.53 -1.54 -0.15
N ALA A 115 -10.82 -2.69 0.43
CA ALA A 115 -12.17 -3.19 0.65
C ALA A 115 -13.02 -2.32 1.60
N LEU A 116 -12.40 -1.54 2.50
CA LEU A 116 -13.12 -0.59 3.35
C LEU A 116 -13.72 0.61 2.58
N TYR A 117 -13.15 0.92 1.42
CA TYR A 117 -13.49 2.10 0.62
C TYR A 117 -14.14 1.76 -0.71
N GLU A 118 -13.98 0.52 -1.19
CA GLU A 118 -14.79 -0.01 -2.28
C GLU A 118 -16.25 -0.13 -1.80
N GLN A 119 -17.16 0.42 -2.58
CA GLN A 119 -18.59 0.32 -2.32
C GLN A 119 -18.99 -1.17 -2.33
N ASP A 120 -19.49 -1.71 -1.22
CA ASP A 120 -20.25 -2.96 -1.28
C ASP A 120 -21.64 -2.61 -1.87
N PRO A 121 -22.00 -3.12 -3.06
CA PRO A 121 -23.31 -2.83 -3.68
C PRO A 121 -24.51 -3.25 -2.82
N ARG A 122 -24.31 -3.96 -1.70
CA ARG A 122 -25.38 -4.32 -0.74
C ARG A 122 -25.66 -3.25 0.31
N GLN A 123 -24.79 -2.25 0.51
CA GLN A 123 -25.06 -1.16 1.47
C GLN A 123 -25.99 -0.08 0.89
N GLU A 124 -26.09 0.07 -0.43
CA GLU A 124 -27.04 1.00 -1.06
C GLU A 124 -28.51 0.54 -0.93
N MET A 125 -28.75 -0.77 -0.75
CA MET A 125 -30.12 -1.32 -0.61
C MET A 125 -30.71 -1.18 0.80
N CYS A 126 -29.91 -0.90 1.83
CA CYS A 126 -30.40 -0.76 3.21
C CYS A 126 -30.84 0.67 3.55
N GLY A 127 -30.61 1.64 2.66
CA GLY A 127 -30.92 3.06 2.87
C GLY A 127 -32.19 3.58 2.19
N MET A 128 -32.95 2.73 1.47
CA MET A 128 -34.23 3.09 0.84
C MET A 128 -35.43 2.38 1.50
N GLY A 129 -35.48 2.39 2.82
CA GLY A 129 -36.71 2.73 3.56
C GLY A 129 -36.34 4.00 4.30
N TYR A 130 -37.11 5.09 4.30
CA TYR A 130 -38.53 5.25 4.62
C TYR A 130 -39.00 6.58 4.01
#